data_AF-A0A3R7TMD4-F1
#
_entry.id   AF-A0A3R7TMD4-F1
#
_cell.length_a   1.000
_cell.length_b   1.000
_cell.length_c   1.000
_cell.angle_alpha   90.00
_cell.angle_beta   90.00
_cell.angle_gamma   90.00
#
_symmetry.space_group_name_H-M   'P 1'
#
loop_
_entity.id
_entity.type
_entity.pdbx_description
1 polymer ?
#
loop_
_entity_poly.entity_id
_entity_poly.type
_entity_poly.pdbx_seq_one_letter_code
_entity_poly.pdbx_strand_id
1 'polypeptide(L)'
;MAKEKQLVIQEADITNNCPECFNQELKITFYQKHTFNALYHRTTGVVTHEIKCKKCNSIIYPVNWTPDIERVFDYYNKLVKPDRPAVRFTMMFFVILVLMLCLVAAGVYFYLEGLN
;
A
#
# COMPACT_ATOMS: atom_id res chain seq x y z
N MET A 1 5.66 15.59 3.93
CA MET A 1 6.14 14.32 3.33
C MET A 1 4.94 13.42 3.07
N ALA A 2 4.93 12.71 1.95
CA ALA A 2 3.86 11.76 1.67
C ALA A 2 3.95 10.58 2.65
N LYS A 3 2.84 10.18 3.26
CA LYS A 3 2.78 9.07 4.22
C LYS A 3 2.75 7.75 3.44
N GLU A 4 3.72 6.89 3.69
CA GLU A 4 3.71 5.52 3.21
C GLU A 4 2.89 4.65 4.16
N LYS A 5 2.01 3.82 3.61
CA LYS A 5 1.23 2.84 4.37
C LYS A 5 1.26 1.50 3.65
N GLN A 6 1.40 0.42 4.41
CA GLN A 6 1.22 -0.94 3.93
C GLN A 6 -0.24 -1.33 4.15
N LEU A 7 -0.99 -1.53 3.08
CA LEU A 7 -2.39 -1.97 3.16
C LEU A 7 -2.46 -3.48 2.97
N VAL A 8 -3.24 -4.16 3.81
CA VAL A 8 -3.50 -5.59 3.66
C VAL A 8 -4.29 -5.81 2.38
N ILE A 9 -3.76 -6.66 1.50
CA ILE A 9 -4.43 -7.07 0.26
C ILE A 9 -4.96 -8.51 0.34
N GLN A 10 -4.32 -9.36 1.14
CA GLN A 10 -4.75 -10.73 1.35
C GLN A 10 -4.23 -11.27 2.68
N GLU A 11 -5.03 -12.09 3.34
CA GLU A 11 -4.65 -12.84 4.54
C GLU A 11 -5.05 -14.31 4.35
N ALA A 12 -4.23 -15.22 4.87
CA ALA A 12 -4.52 -16.64 4.90
C ALA A 12 -3.99 -17.27 6.19
N ASP A 13 -4.78 -18.17 6.76
CA ASP A 13 -4.35 -19.01 7.87
C ASP A 13 -3.75 -20.31 7.33
N ILE A 14 -2.58 -20.69 7.83
CA ILE A 14 -1.86 -21.90 7.42
C ILE A 14 -1.60 -22.78 8.63
N THR A 15 -1.61 -24.10 8.42
CA THR A 15 -1.51 -25.12 9.49
C THR A 15 -0.10 -25.70 9.67
N ASN A 16 0.93 -24.98 9.20
CA ASN A 16 2.32 -25.43 9.26
C ASN A 16 2.94 -25.20 10.65
N ASN A 17 3.93 -26.00 10.99
CA ASN A 17 4.62 -25.89 12.28
C ASN A 17 5.48 -24.62 12.34
N CYS A 18 5.28 -23.83 13.39
CA CYS A 18 6.13 -22.69 13.73
C CYS A 18 7.54 -23.18 14.13
N PRO A 19 8.63 -22.65 13.56
CA PRO A 19 10.00 -23.05 13.91
C PRO A 19 10.40 -22.67 15.35
N GLU A 20 9.71 -21.71 15.96
CA GLU A 20 10.01 -21.23 17.33
C GLU A 20 9.28 -22.03 18.42
N CYS A 21 8.03 -22.43 18.19
CA CYS A 21 7.18 -23.02 19.23
C CYS A 21 6.44 -24.30 18.80
N PHE A 22 6.68 -24.79 17.59
CA PHE A 22 6.10 -26.00 17.00
C PHE A 22 4.56 -26.03 16.94
N ASN A 23 3.91 -24.89 17.18
CA ASN A 23 2.47 -24.76 17.01
C ASN A 23 2.08 -24.69 15.53
N GLN A 24 0.88 -25.16 15.21
CA GLN A 24 0.38 -25.21 13.83
C GLN A 24 -0.36 -23.94 13.40
N GLU A 25 -0.62 -23.00 14.30
CA GLU A 25 -1.39 -21.79 13.94
C GLU A 25 -0.47 -20.66 13.46
N LEU A 26 -0.35 -20.54 12.14
CA LEU A 26 0.35 -19.46 11.47
C LEU A 26 -0.61 -18.65 10.59
N LYS A 27 -0.31 -17.37 10.39
CA LYS A 27 -1.02 -16.48 9.48
C LYS A 27 -0.04 -15.84 8.51
N ILE A 28 -0.33 -15.92 7.22
CA ILE A 28 0.36 -15.16 6.17
C ILE A 28 -0.47 -13.92 5.85
N THR A 29 0.17 -12.75 5.85
CA THR A 29 -0.44 -11.48 5.45
C THR A 29 0.37 -10.87 4.33
N PHE A 30 -0.30 -10.51 3.24
CA PHE A 30 0.28 -9.77 2.13
C PHE A 30 -0.15 -8.31 2.20
N TYR A 31 0.82 -7.44 2.01
CA TYR A 31 0.62 -6.00 2.05
C TYR A 31 1.05 -5.37 0.74
N GLN A 32 0.36 -4.31 0.34
CA GLN A 32 0.75 -3.47 -0.78
C GLN A 32 1.13 -2.07 -0.29
N LYS A 33 2.24 -1.54 -0.81
CA LYS A 33 2.71 -0.20 -0.46
C LYS A 33 1.87 0.86 -1.17
N HIS A 34 1.21 1.70 -0.39
CA HIS A 34 0.43 2.85 -0.85
C HIS A 34 1.06 4.13 -0.28
N THR A 35 1.15 5.17 -1.11
CA THR A 35 1.67 6.48 -0.72
C THR A 35 0.53 7.48 -0.74
N PHE A 36 0.28 8.15 0.39
CA PHE A 36 -0.80 9.11 0.55
C PHE A 36 -0.26 10.51 0.81
N ASN A 37 -0.82 11.50 0.12
CA ASN A 37 -0.64 12.91 0.42
C ASN A 37 -1.99 13.63 0.28
N ALA A 38 -2.06 14.90 0.72
CA ALA A 38 -3.24 15.73 0.62
C ALA A 38 -3.75 15.90 -0.81
N LEU A 39 -2.87 15.85 -1.81
CA LEU A 39 -3.19 16.08 -3.23
C LEU A 39 -3.38 14.80 -4.06
N TYR A 40 -2.78 13.69 -3.64
CA TYR A 40 -2.84 12.45 -4.40
C TYR A 40 -2.69 11.22 -3.52
N HIS A 41 -3.27 10.12 -3.99
CA HIS A 41 -3.05 8.77 -3.52
C HIS A 41 -2.37 7.98 -4.63
N ARG A 42 -1.22 7.39 -4.34
CA ARG A 42 -0.49 6.52 -5.25
C ARG A 42 -0.49 5.09 -4.75
N THR A 43 -1.05 4.18 -5.53
CA THR A 43 -0.90 2.74 -5.38
C THR A 43 0.37 2.31 -6.08
N THR A 44 1.28 1.63 -5.37
CA THR A 44 2.52 1.09 -5.98
C THR A 44 2.38 -0.41 -6.25
N GLY A 45 3.15 -0.95 -7.18
CA GLY A 45 3.20 -2.40 -7.43
C GLY A 45 4.03 -3.19 -6.42
N VAL A 46 4.53 -2.55 -5.36
CA VAL A 46 5.40 -3.19 -4.37
C VAL A 46 4.52 -3.93 -3.36
N VAL A 47 4.68 -5.26 -3.34
CA VAL A 47 4.02 -6.16 -2.40
C VAL A 47 5.04 -6.68 -1.41
N THR A 48 4.70 -6.66 -0.13
CA THR A 48 5.46 -7.26 0.97
C THR A 48 4.62 -8.32 1.66
N HIS A 49 5.25 -9.19 2.43
CA HIS A 49 4.56 -10.26 3.12
C HIS A 49 5.10 -10.41 4.55
N GLU A 50 4.27 -10.95 5.42
CA GLU A 50 4.61 -11.30 6.80
C GLU A 50 3.97 -12.65 7.14
N ILE A 51 4.73 -13.52 7.79
CA ILE A 51 4.20 -14.75 8.39
C ILE A 51 4.31 -14.60 9.90
N LYS A 52 3.21 -14.76 10.63
CA LYS A 52 3.16 -14.61 12.07
C LYS A 52 2.50 -15.81 12.74
N CYS A 53 3.08 -16.29 13.83
CA CYS A 53 2.46 -17.33 14.65
C CYS A 53 1.38 -16.74 15.56
N LYS A 54 0.18 -17.33 15.59
CA LYS A 54 -0.90 -16.87 16.46
C LYS A 54 -0.68 -17.17 17.94
N LYS A 55 0.13 -18.19 18.25
CA LYS A 55 0.39 -18.63 19.64
C LYS A 55 1.52 -17.86 20.31
N CYS A 56 2.71 -17.85 19.71
CA CYS A 56 3.87 -17.15 20.29
C CYS A 56 4.04 -15.72 19.76
N ASN A 57 3.22 -15.27 18.80
CA ASN A 57 3.30 -13.95 18.17
C ASN A 57 4.63 -13.63 17.48
N SER A 58 5.50 -14.62 17.28
CA SER A 58 6.75 -14.43 16.54
C SER A 58 6.47 -14.21 15.05
N ILE A 59 7.25 -13.31 14.46
CA ILE A 59 7.31 -13.10 13.02
C ILE A 59 8.34 -14.08 12.47
N ILE A 60 7.93 -14.89 11.50
CA ILE A 60 8.77 -15.93 10.91
C ILE A 60 9.41 -15.37 9.64
N TYR A 61 10.68 -14.98 9.75
CA TYR A 61 11.45 -14.45 8.63
C TYR A 61 11.83 -15.53 7.61
N PRO A 62 12.01 -15.17 6.31
CA PRO A 62 12.35 -16.12 5.25
C PRO A 62 13.54 -17.04 5.54
N VAL A 63 14.55 -16.54 6.28
CA VAL A 63 15.72 -17.34 6.69
C VAL A 63 15.37 -18.52 7.60
N ASN A 64 14.24 -18.45 8.30
CA ASN A 64 13.76 -19.48 9.23
C ASN A 64 12.62 -20.33 8.64
N TRP A 65 12.37 -20.22 7.33
CA TRP A 65 11.30 -21.00 6.70
C TRP A 65 11.71 -22.47 6.59
N THR A 66 10.75 -23.35 6.90
CA THR A 66 10.87 -24.77 6.59
C THR A 66 10.43 -25.01 5.14
N PRO A 67 10.85 -26.12 4.51
CA PRO A 67 10.41 -26.45 3.15
C PRO A 67 8.89 -26.50 2.98
N ASP A 68 8.16 -26.84 4.05
CA ASP A 68 6.70 -26.85 4.02
C ASP A 68 6.10 -25.44 4.06
N ILE A 69 6.71 -24.51 4.80
CA ILE A 69 6.31 -23.09 4.81
C ILE A 69 6.58 -22.47 3.44
N GLU A 70 7.75 -22.74 2.83
CA GLU A 70 8.11 -22.27 1.49
C GLU A 70 7.08 -22.68 0.44
N ARG A 71 6.68 -23.96 0.43
CA ARG A 71 5.69 -24.48 -0.52
C ARG A 71 4.33 -23.80 -0.38
N VAL A 72 3.87 -23.63 0.86
CA VAL A 72 2.58 -22.98 1.14
C VAL A 72 2.64 -21.49 0.80
N PHE A 73 3.75 -20.84 1.14
CA PHE A 73 3.99 -19.45 0.76
C PHE A 73 3.94 -19.28 -0.77
N ASP A 74 4.66 -20.10 -1.54
CA ASP A 74 4.69 -20.03 -3.00
C ASP A 74 3.31 -20.21 -3.63
N TYR A 75 2.47 -21.08 -3.05
CA TYR A 75 1.09 -21.24 -3.47
C TYR A 75 0.29 -19.95 -3.30
N TYR A 76 0.31 -19.35 -2.11
CA TYR A 76 -0.42 -18.11 -1.84
C TYR A 76 0.14 -16.92 -2.62
N ASN A 77 1.47 -16.83 -2.75
CA ASN A 77 2.13 -15.76 -3.49
C ASN A 77 1.67 -15.71 -4.97
N LYS A 78 1.37 -16.87 -5.59
CA LYS A 78 0.78 -16.94 -6.94
C LYS A 78 -0.67 -16.49 -7.01
N LEU A 79 -1.40 -16.56 -5.89
CA LEU A 79 -2.82 -16.17 -5.80
C LEU A 79 -3.00 -14.69 -5.49
N VAL A 80 -1.99 -14.03 -4.93
CA VAL A 80 -2.02 -12.60 -4.61
C VAL A 80 -2.23 -11.78 -5.88
N LYS A 81 -3.29 -10.97 -5.89
CA LYS A 81 -3.58 -10.01 -6.95
C LYS A 81 -3.45 -8.60 -6.40
N PRO A 82 -2.30 -7.92 -6.59
CA PRO A 82 -2.13 -6.56 -6.12
C PRO A 82 -3.06 -5.60 -6.88
N ASP A 83 -3.45 -4.50 -6.22
CA ASP A 83 -4.14 -3.40 -6.88
C ASP A 83 -3.28 -2.84 -8.01
N ARG A 84 -3.94 -2.43 -9.09
CA ARG A 84 -3.23 -1.85 -10.24
C ARG A 84 -2.46 -0.59 -9.81
N PRO A 85 -1.16 -0.50 -10.13
CA PRO A 85 -0.39 0.71 -9.87
C PRO A 85 -1.05 1.91 -10.56
N ALA A 86 -1.40 2.92 -9.77
CA ALA A 86 -2.14 4.07 -10.25
C ALA A 86 -1.88 5.29 -9.35
N VAL A 87 -2.02 6.48 -9.92
CA VAL A 87 -2.05 7.74 -9.20
C VAL A 87 -3.46 8.30 -9.33
N ARG A 88 -4.11 8.55 -8.18
CA ARG A 88 -5.44 9.14 -8.09
C ARG A 88 -5.31 10.48 -7.39
N PHE A 89 -5.78 11.55 -8.03
CA PHE A 89 -5.79 12.88 -7.42
C PHE A 89 -6.97 13.02 -6.46
N THR A 90 -6.75 13.72 -5.36
CA THR A 90 -7.80 14.01 -4.38
C THR A 90 -8.62 15.22 -4.82
N MET A 91 -9.80 15.40 -4.22
CA MET A 91 -10.60 16.61 -4.45
C MET A 91 -9.84 17.90 -4.13
N MET A 92 -8.95 17.88 -3.13
CA MET A 92 -8.14 19.04 -2.75
C MET A 92 -7.22 19.50 -3.88
N PHE A 93 -6.66 18.58 -4.65
CA PHE A 93 -5.87 18.92 -5.83
C PHE A 93 -6.71 19.70 -6.85
N PHE A 94 -7.93 19.25 -7.13
CA PHE A 94 -8.81 19.94 -8.07
C PHE A 94 -9.26 21.31 -7.57
N VAL A 95 -9.54 21.46 -6.27
CA VAL A 95 -9.88 22.77 -5.67
C VAL A 95 -8.73 23.76 -5.84
N ILE A 96 -7.49 23.35 -5.53
CA ILE A 96 -6.31 24.20 -5.68
C ILE A 96 -6.08 24.55 -7.16
N LEU A 97 -6.27 23.58 -8.06
CA LEU A 97 -6.12 23.80 -9.50
C LEU A 97 -7.11 24.84 -10.01
N VAL A 98 -8.39 24.74 -9.65
CA VAL A 98 -9.41 25.73 -10.04
C VAL A 98 -9.10 27.11 -9.47
N LEU A 99 -8.70 27.19 -8.20
CA LEU A 99 -8.35 28.46 -7.56
C LEU A 99 -7.17 29.15 -8.28
N MET A 100 -6.13 28.39 -8.64
CA MET A 100 -4.99 28.90 -9.41
C MET A 100 -5.41 29.40 -10.79
N LEU A 101 -6.31 28.69 -11.48
CA LEU A 101 -6.84 29.14 -12.78
C LEU A 101 -7.64 30.45 -12.65
N CYS A 102 -8.46 30.58 -11.61
CA CYS A 102 -9.20 31.82 -11.35
C CYS A 102 -8.26 33.01 -11.06
N LEU A 103 -7.19 32.79 -10.28
CA LEU A 103 -6.19 33.82 -9.99
C LEU A 103 -5.48 34.30 -11.26
N VAL A 104 -5.08 33.38 -12.13
CA VAL A 104 -4.45 33.73 -13.42
C VAL A 104 -5.42 34.49 -14.31
N ALA A 105 -6.66 34.03 -14.42
CA ALA A 105 -7.68 34.70 -15.23
C ALA A 105 -7.96 36.13 -14.73
N ALA A 106 -8.10 36.31 -13.42
CA ALA A 106 -8.26 37.64 -12.82
C ALA A 106 -7.04 38.54 -13.08
N GLY A 107 -5.83 38.01 -12.94
CA GLY A 107 -4.60 38.76 -13.22
C GLY A 107 -4.50 39.22 -14.67
N VAL A 108 -4.85 38.36 -15.63
CA VAL A 108 -4.90 38.71 -17.05
C VAL A 108 -5.98 39.77 -17.32
N TYR A 109 -7.17 39.62 -16.76
CA TYR A 109 -8.26 40.58 -16.86
C TYR A 109 -7.83 41.97 -16.38
N PHE A 110 -7.29 42.06 -15.16
CA PHE A 110 -6.81 43.33 -14.61
C PHE A 110 -5.65 43.93 -15.41
N TYR A 111 -4.78 43.13 -16.00
CA TYR A 111 -3.71 43.63 -16.86
C TYR A 111 -4.23 44.24 -18.16
N LEU A 112 -5.27 43.65 -18.75
CA LEU A 112 -5.86 44.12 -20.01
C LEU A 112 -6.80 45.32 -19.82
N GLU A 113 -7.60 45.34 -18.74
CA GLU A 113 -8.59 46.39 -18.49
C GLU A 113 -8.11 47.49 -17.54
N GLY A 114 -7.13 47.22 -16.67
CA GLY A 114 -6.64 48.15 -15.64
C GLY A 114 -5.45 49.03 -16.04
N LEU A 115 -4.97 48.92 -17.29
CA LEU A 115 -3.86 49.71 -17.85
C LEU A 115 -4.31 50.61 -19.02
N ASN A 116 -5.52 51.18 -18.90
CA ASN A 116 -6.03 52.24 -19.77
C ASN A 116 -6.49 53.43 -18.93
#